data_AF-A0AAU5XPK0-F1
#
_entry.id   AF-A0AAU5XPK0-F1
#
_cell.length_a   1.000
_cell.length_b   1.000
_cell.length_c   1.000
_cell.angle_alpha   90.00
_cell.angle_beta   90.00
_cell.angle_gamma   90.00
#
_symmetry.space_group_name_H-M   'P 1'
#
loop_
_entity.id
_entity.type
_entity.pdbx_description
1 polymer ?
#
loop_
_entity_poly.entity_id
_entity_poly.type
_entity_poly.pdbx_seq_one_letter_code
_entity_poly.pdbx_strand_id
1 'polypeptide(L)' 'MIIGLNVPNYGPPGTREAMTTIARHAEELGFASLWTSDHVLLPADDPGPTAPCRKRSPA' A
#
# COMPACT_ATOMS: atom_id res chain seq x y z
N MET A 1 -14.03 18.76 -3.89
CA MET A 1 -13.89 17.53 -3.08
C MET A 1 -12.40 17.22 -2.99
N ILE A 2 -11.87 16.92 -1.81
CA ILE A 2 -10.45 16.57 -1.62
C ILE A 2 -10.36 15.06 -1.48
N ILE A 3 -9.60 14.40 -2.36
CA ILE A 3 -9.47 12.93 -2.39
C ILE A 3 -7.99 12.58 -2.24
N GLY A 4 -7.69 11.68 -1.31
CA GLY A 4 -6.35 11.16 -1.07
C GLY A 4 -6.24 9.66 -1.35
N LEU A 5 -5.00 9.17 -1.45
CA LEU A 5 -4.69 7.77 -1.72
C LEU A 5 -3.85 7.19 -0.58
N ASN A 6 -4.17 5.99 -0.12
CA ASN A 6 -3.38 5.25 0.88
C ASN A 6 -2.70 4.06 0.21
N VAL A 7 -1.37 4.01 0.26
CA VAL A 7 -0.56 2.92 -0.31
C VAL A 7 0.17 2.11 0.75
N PRO A 8 0.30 0.78 0.56
CA PRO A 8 1.23 -0.02 1.35
C PRO A 8 2.69 0.27 0.94
N ASN A 9 3.57 0.43 1.92
CA ASN A 9 5.02 0.62 1.72
C ASN A 9 5.86 -0.64 2.03
N TYR A 10 5.23 -1.79 2.23
CA TYR A 10 5.89 -3.05 2.56
C TYR A 10 5.56 -4.15 1.56
N GLY A 11 6.33 -5.24 1.59
CA GLY A 11 6.18 -6.34 0.64
C GLY A 11 6.58 -5.97 -0.79
N PRO A 12 6.09 -6.72 -1.81
CA PRO A 12 6.47 -6.51 -3.21
C PRO A 12 6.32 -5.07 -3.76
N PRO A 13 5.27 -4.30 -3.43
CA PRO A 13 5.14 -2.92 -3.89
C PRO A 13 5.95 -1.90 -3.05
N GLY A 14 6.54 -2.31 -1.94
CA GLY A 14 7.23 -1.43 -0.98
C GLY A 14 8.60 -0.90 -1.42
N THR A 15 8.93 -0.96 -2.72
CA THR A 15 10.20 -0.43 -3.22
C THR A 15 10.16 1.08 -3.36
N ARG A 16 11.32 1.73 -3.27
CA ARG A 16 11.45 3.18 -3.43
C ARG A 16 10.97 3.63 -4.83
N GLU A 17 11.29 2.84 -5.84
CA GLU A 17 10.94 3.11 -7.23
C GLU A 17 9.43 3.05 -7.45
N ALA A 18 8.76 2.04 -6.88
CA ALA A 18 7.31 1.91 -6.95
C ALA A 18 6.61 3.08 -6.26
N MET A 19 7.03 3.45 -5.05
CA MET A 19 6.46 4.57 -4.31
C MET A 19 6.64 5.90 -5.06
N THR A 20 7.82 6.14 -5.64
CA THR A 20 8.08 7.35 -6.42
C THR A 20 7.22 7.41 -7.68
N THR A 21 7.02 6.26 -8.34
CA THR A 21 6.17 6.16 -9.53
C THR A 21 4.71 6.44 -9.20
N ILE A 22 4.21 5.86 -8.11
CA ILE A 22 2.83 6.08 -7.66
C ILE A 22 2.60 7.55 -7.28
N ALA A 23 3.53 8.17 -6.56
CA ALA A 23 3.40 9.57 -6.15
C ALA A 23 3.27 10.51 -7.36
N ARG A 24 4.14 10.35 -8.37
CA ARG A 24 4.09 11.15 -9.61
C ARG A 24 2.76 10.99 -10.34
N HIS A 25 2.28 9.76 -10.50
CA HIS A 25 1.00 9.52 -11.15
C HIS A 25 -0.18 10.05 -10.32
N ALA A 26 -0.11 9.97 -8.99
CA ALA A 26 -1.14 10.53 -8.12
C ALA A 26 -1.24 12.06 -8.28
N GLU A 27 -0.10 12.75 -8.39
CA GLU A 27 -0.05 14.19 -8.68
C GLU A 27 -0.63 14.51 -10.07
N GLU A 28 -0.24 13.77 -11.10
CA GLU A 28 -0.76 13.93 -12.47
C GLU A 28 -2.29 13.76 -12.55
N LEU A 29 -2.85 12.85 -11.76
CA LEU A 29 -4.28 12.58 -11.67
C LEU A 29 -5.04 13.57 -10.76
N GLY A 30 -4.34 14.48 -10.08
CA GLY A 30 -4.95 15.50 -9.24
C GLY A 30 -5.38 15.02 -7.85
N PHE A 31 -4.80 13.92 -7.34
CA PHE A 31 -5.00 13.53 -5.95
C PHE A 31 -4.36 14.54 -5.01
N ALA A 32 -5.04 14.85 -3.91
CA ALA A 32 -4.62 15.92 -3.01
C ALA A 32 -3.58 15.49 -1.97
N SER A 33 -3.46 14.18 -1.70
CA SER A 33 -2.52 13.67 -0.69
C SER A 33 -2.25 12.18 -0.88
N LEU A 34 -1.02 11.77 -0.61
CA LEU A 34 -0.59 10.36 -0.55
C LEU A 34 -0.23 10.01 0.90
N TRP A 35 -0.78 8.90 1.38
CA TRP A 35 -0.58 8.39 2.74
C TRP A 35 -0.02 6.97 2.66
N THR A 36 0.77 6.60 3.67
CA THR A 36 1.23 5.23 3.84
C THR A 36 1.21 4.86 5.32
N SER A 37 1.08 3.57 5.60
CA SER A 37 1.13 3.01 6.94
C SER A 37 2.35 2.12 7.04
N ASP A 38 3.25 2.45 7.96
CA ASP A 38 4.46 1.68 8.17
C ASP A 38 4.24 0.52 9.13
N HIS A 39 4.80 -0.63 8.79
CA HIS A 39 4.75 -1.82 9.63
C HIS A 39 6.16 -2.17 10.12
N VAL A 40 6.45 -1.85 11.38
CA VAL A 40 7.74 -2.20 12.00
C VAL A 40 7.90 -3.71 12.19
N LEU A 41 6.79 -4.42 12.40
CA LEU A 41 6.75 -5.87 12.56
C LEU A 41 5.62 -6.44 11.70
N LEU A 42 5.94 -7.52 10.99
CA LEU A 42 4.99 -8.34 10.24
C LEU A 42 5.17 -9.80 10.65
N PRO A 43 4.08 -10.59 10.74
CA PRO A 43 4.19 -12.04 10.86
C PRO A 43 5.06 -12.61 9.72
N ALA A 44 5.91 -13.58 10.04
CA ALA A 44 6.82 -14.18 9.05
C ALA A 44 6.07 -14.90 7.91
N ASP A 45 4.82 -15.31 8.17
CA ASP A 45 3.91 -15.93 7.22
C ASP A 45 2.91 -14.94 6.60
N ASP A 46 3.10 -13.63 6.82
CA ASP A 46 2.27 -12.62 6.19
C ASP A 46 2.50 -12.65 4.67
N PRO A 47 1.45 -12.94 3.87
CA PRO A 47 1.59 -13.08 2.42
C PRO A 47 1.73 -11.72 1.71
N GLY A 48 1.75 -10.61 2.44
CA GLY A 48 1.93 -9.26 1.94
C GLY A 48 0.63 -8.62 1.46
N PRO A 49 0.69 -7.33 1.09
CA PRO A 49 -0.49 -6.53 0.76
C PRO A 49 -1.16 -6.94 -0.56
N THR A 50 -0.45 -7.65 -1.43
CA THR A 50 -0.95 -8.16 -2.71
C THR A 50 -1.56 -9.56 -2.60
N ALA A 51 -1.56 -10.15 -1.41
CA ALA A 51 -2.15 -11.45 -1.20
C ALA A 51 -3.67 -11.40 -1.41
N PRO A 52 -4.27 -12.45 -2.00
CA PRO A 52 -5.72 -12.55 -2.03
C PRO A 52 -6.26 -12.50 -0.60
N CYS A 53 -7.33 -11.72 -0.38
CA CYS A 53 -7.99 -11.60 0.91
C CYS A 53 -8.32 -13.00 1.45
N ARG A 54 -7.51 -13.46 2.41
CA ARG A 54 -7.64 -14.80 2.98
C ARG A 54 -8.93 -14.82 3.79
N LYS A 55 -9.96 -15.49 3.27
CA LYS A 55 -11.17 -15.77 4.05
C LYS A 55 -10.74 -16.56 5.28
N ARG A 56 -10.82 -15.94 6.47
CA ARG A 56 -10.65 -16.66 7.74
C ARG A 56 -11.76 -17.71 7.80
N SER A 57 -11.40 -19.00 7.78
CA SER A 57 -12.40 -20.06 8.01
C SER A 57 -12.92 -19.91 9.43
N PRO A 58 -14.25 -19.95 9.66
CA PRO A 58 -14.78 -19.98 11.01
C PRO A 58 -14.33 -21.28 11.70
N ALA A 59 -13.97 -21.16 12.98
CA ALA A 59 -13.64 -22.26 13.86
C ALA A 59 -14.87 -23.13 14.17
#